data_AF-A0A958YCW0-F1
#
_entry.id   AF-A0A958YCW0-F1
#
_cell.length_a   1.000
_cell.length_b   1.000
_cell.length_c   1.000
_cell.angle_alpha   90.00
_cell.angle_beta   90.00
_cell.angle_gamma   90.00
#
_symmetry.space_group_name_H-M   'P 1'
#
loop_
_entity.id
_entity.type
_entity.pdbx_description
1 polymer ?
#
loop_
_entity_poly.entity_id
_entity_poly.type
_entity_poly.pdbx_seq_one_letter_code
_entity_poly.pdbx_strand_id
1 'polypeptide(L)' 'RNVPVDKVKEFERNYLEFLNAKHRNVLDDLKAGKLTDEVTDTLTAVAKDLASKY' A
#
# COMPACT_ATOMS: atom_id res chain seq x y z
N ARG A 1 1.15 -15.19 6.29
CA ARG A 1 -0.02 -14.66 7.01
C ARG A 1 0.47 -14.16 8.37
N ASN A 2 1.11 -12.98 8.40
CA ASN A 2 2.03 -12.60 9.49
C ASN A 2 1.79 -11.22 10.12
N VAL A 3 0.66 -10.55 9.88
CA VAL A 3 0.37 -9.29 10.60
C VAL A 3 -0.55 -9.61 11.79
N PRO A 4 -0.10 -9.39 13.04
CA PRO A 4 -0.97 -9.50 14.22
C PRO A 4 -2.17 -8.57 14.04
N VAL A 5 -3.39 -9.05 14.32
CA VAL A 5 -4.63 -8.26 14.20
C VAL A 5 -4.57 -6.93 14.98
N ASP A 6 -3.80 -6.90 16.06
CA ASP A 6 -3.54 -5.70 16.86
C ASP A 6 -2.72 -4.63 16.10
N LYS A 7 -1.80 -5.08 15.25
CA LYS A 7 -0.90 -4.26 14.42
C LYS A 7 -1.48 -3.92 13.05
N VAL A 8 -2.58 -4.56 12.64
CA VAL A 8 -3.28 -4.25 11.37
C VAL A 8 -3.74 -2.79 11.31
N LYS A 9 -4.18 -2.21 12.44
CA LYS A 9 -4.56 -0.78 12.50
C LYS A 9 -3.39 0.15 12.21
N GLU A 10 -2.21 -0.18 12.75
CA GLU A 10 -0.98 0.58 12.52
C GLU A 10 -0.48 0.39 11.08
N PHE A 11 -0.56 -0.84 10.58
CA PHE A 11 -0.23 -1.19 9.20
C PHE A 11 -1.11 -0.42 8.21
N GLU A 12 -2.42 -0.38 8.41
CA GLU A 12 -3.35 0.33 7.51
C GLU A 12 -3.03 1.84 7.45
N ARG A 13 -2.77 2.46 8.61
CA ARG A 13 -2.34 3.86 8.67
C ARG A 13 -1.02 4.10 7.93
N ASN A 14 -0.01 3.28 8.22
CA ASN A 14 1.30 3.41 7.59
C ASN A 14 1.22 3.14 6.09
N TYR A 15 0.41 2.18 5.66
CA TYR A 15 0.19 1.84 4.27
C TYR A 15 -0.45 3.00 3.51
N LEU A 16 -1.50 3.61 4.08
CA LEU A 16 -2.16 4.79 3.51
C LEU A 16 -1.25 6.03 3.49
N GLU A 17 -0.47 6.27 4.55
CA GLU A 17 0.51 7.36 4.57
C GLU A 17 1.62 7.13 3.55
N PHE A 18 2.16 5.92 3.45
CA PHE A 18 3.24 5.60 2.53
C PHE A 18 2.80 5.71 1.07
N LEU A 19 1.59 5.23 0.76
CA LEU A 19 1.00 5.40 -0.56
C LEU A 19 0.71 6.88 -0.87
N ASN A 20 0.20 7.66 0.08
CA ASN A 20 0.00 9.11 -0.12
C ASN A 20 1.32 9.89 -0.26
N ALA A 21 2.36 9.49 0.47
CA ALA A 21 3.64 10.20 0.49
C ALA A 21 4.50 9.88 -0.73
N LYS A 22 4.58 8.61 -1.14
CA LYS A 22 5.45 8.15 -2.23
C LYS A 22 4.72 7.77 -3.52
N HIS A 23 3.50 7.26 -3.44
CA HIS A 23 2.78 6.69 -4.58
C HIS A 23 1.54 7.50 -4.95
N ARG A 24 1.67 8.83 -4.92
CA ARG A 24 0.62 9.74 -5.40
C ARG A 24 0.26 9.53 -6.86
N ASN A 25 1.23 9.15 -7.70
CA ASN A 25 0.97 8.83 -9.10
C ASN A 25 0.04 7.61 -9.22
N VAL A 26 0.24 6.58 -8.38
CA VAL A 26 -0.60 5.38 -8.33
C VAL A 26 -2.02 5.74 -7.88
N LEU A 27 -2.17 6.63 -6.91
CA LEU A 27 -3.48 7.17 -6.50
C LEU A 27 -4.16 7.94 -7.63
N ASP A 28 -3.38 8.69 -8.44
CA ASP A 28 -3.91 9.45 -9.57
C ASP A 28 -4.32 8.54 -10.74
N ASP A 29 -3.52 7.51 -11.06
CA ASP A 29 -3.87 6.46 -12.03
C ASP A 29 -5.12 5.68 -11.60
N LEU A 30 -5.21 5.27 -10.32
CA LEU A 30 -6.41 4.65 -9.75
C LEU A 30 -7.63 5.57 -9.88
N LYS A 31 -7.46 6.85 -9.56
CA LYS A 31 -8.52 7.86 -9.68
C LYS A 31 -8.93 8.11 -11.12
N ALA A 32 -7.99 8.00 -12.06
CA ALA A 32 -8.23 8.07 -13.50
C ALA A 32 -8.88 6.79 -14.06
N GLY A 33 -9.07 5.75 -13.25
CA GLY A 33 -9.62 4.45 -13.67
C GLY A 33 -8.61 3.56 -14.38
N LYS A 34 -7.31 3.91 -14.32
CA LYS A 34 -6.21 3.10 -14.84
C LYS A 34 -5.65 2.23 -13.73
N LEU A 35 -6.22 1.04 -13.61
CA LEU A 35 -5.66 0.00 -12.76
C LEU A 35 -4.70 -0.84 -13.61
N THR A 36 -3.46 -0.35 -13.74
CA THR A 36 -2.39 -1.04 -14.45
C THR A 36 -1.70 -2.07 -13.55
N ASP A 37 -1.08 -3.08 -14.15
CA ASP A 37 -0.29 -4.07 -13.41
C ASP A 37 0.80 -3.41 -12.56
N GLU A 38 1.40 -2.31 -13.01
CA GLU A 38 2.39 -1.53 -12.23
C GLU A 38 1.81 -0.97 -10.92
N VAL A 39 0.57 -0.48 -10.95
CA VAL A 39 -0.13 -0.01 -9.75
C VAL A 39 -0.33 -1.15 -8.77
N THR A 40 -0.80 -2.30 -9.27
CA THR A 40 -1.03 -3.49 -8.46
C THR A 40 0.26 -4.06 -7.87
N ASP A 41 1.34 -4.09 -8.67
CA ASP A 41 2.66 -4.54 -8.24
C ASP A 41 3.23 -3.60 -7.18
N THR A 42 3.07 -2.30 -7.36
CA THR A 42 3.48 -1.27 -6.38
C THR A 42 2.72 -1.41 -5.06
N LEU A 43 1.39 -1.53 -5.10
CA LEU A 43 0.56 -1.77 -3.92
C LEU A 43 0.99 -3.07 -3.21
N THR A 44 1.24 -4.12 -3.97
CA THR A 44 1.69 -5.41 -3.45
C THR A 44 3.07 -5.30 -2.81
N ALA A 45 4.03 -4.65 -3.46
CA ALA A 45 5.38 -4.44 -2.94
C ALA A 45 5.37 -3.62 -1.65
N VAL A 46 4.62 -2.51 -1.61
CA VAL A 46 4.48 -1.67 -0.42
C VAL A 46 3.80 -2.44 0.72
N ALA A 47 2.75 -3.21 0.41
CA ALA A 47 2.08 -4.05 1.40
C ALA A 47 3.02 -5.12 1.95
N LYS A 48 3.87 -5.72 1.10
CA LYS A 48 4.84 -6.74 1.49
C LYS A 48 5.99 -6.15 2.32
N ASP A 49 6.49 -4.97 1.97
CA ASP A 49 7.53 -4.26 2.73
C ASP A 49 7.02 -3.91 4.13
N LEU A 50 5.84 -3.29 4.20
CA LEU A 50 5.19 -2.98 5.47
C LEU A 50 4.89 -4.25 6.26
N ALA A 51 4.35 -5.30 5.62
CA ALA A 51 4.00 -6.53 6.33
C ALA A 51 5.23 -7.34 6.76
N SER A 52 6.40 -7.02 6.22
CA SER A 52 7.68 -7.57 6.69
C SER A 52 8.25 -6.79 7.87
N LYS A 53 7.78 -5.56 8.11
CA LYS A 53 8.15 -4.73 9.27
C LYS A 53 7.25 -4.95 10.49
N TYR A 54 6.12 -5.64 10.33
CA TYR A 54 5.12 -5.90 11.38
C TYR A 54 5.00 -7.40 11.68
#